data_AF-A0A662BFL2-F1
#
_entry.id   AF-A0A662BFL2-F1
#
_cell.length_a   1.000
_cell.length_b   1.000
_cell.length_c   1.000
_cell.angle_alpha   90.00
_cell.angle_beta   90.00
_cell.angle_gamma   90.00
#
_symmetry.space_group_name_H-M   'P 1'
#
loop_
_entity.id
_entity.type
_entity.pdbx_description
1 polymer ?
#
loop_
_entity_poly.entity_id
_entity_poly.type
_entity_poly.pdbx_seq_one_letter_code
_entity_poly.pdbx_strand_id
1 'polypeptide(L)'
;MTLYDQEASFSNYGTFAIRDSVILISNYLTDAQIATFYTTGGTSDRLRNLIEENFIAMGYTKAADPATADFYLNNIAMKMETTTYYYPGWWYGYGGYYPWYPYWKKKNTSYYWYPYYPGYGGGYSYNTYYGTLYTEMIDAQSLIDADGNTPINILWQVFLNGVVSETLSYDPATVNRGFDEAFEQSPYLFE
;
A
#
# COMPACT_ATOMS: atom_id res chain seq x y z
N MET A 1 8.14 6.42 -8.28
CA MET A 1 8.55 7.38 -7.22
C MET A 1 8.49 6.65 -5.90
N THR A 2 9.51 6.81 -5.05
CA THR A 2 9.53 6.24 -3.70
C THR A 2 9.65 7.35 -2.65
N LEU A 3 9.10 7.09 -1.46
CA LEU A 3 9.22 7.91 -0.26
C LEU A 3 9.48 6.96 0.92
N TYR A 4 10.18 7.42 1.96
CA TYR A 4 10.54 6.57 3.10
C TYR A 4 10.69 7.33 4.41
N ASP A 5 10.71 6.61 5.53
CA ASP A 5 11.01 7.16 6.84
C ASP A 5 12.52 7.23 7.05
N GLN A 6 13.06 8.46 7.14
CA GLN A 6 14.49 8.70 7.33
C GLN A 6 14.98 8.32 8.72
N GLU A 7 14.07 8.16 9.69
CA GLU A 7 14.41 7.76 11.06
C GLU A 7 14.31 6.23 11.25
N ALA A 8 13.71 5.51 10.29
CA ALA A 8 13.58 4.07 10.37
C ALA A 8 14.91 3.36 10.13
N SER A 9 15.18 2.33 10.95
CA SER A 9 16.30 1.41 10.76
C SER A 9 15.82 0.18 10.00
N PHE A 10 15.98 0.19 8.67
CA PHE A 10 15.38 -0.81 7.78
C PHE A 10 15.96 -2.22 7.95
N SER A 11 17.21 -2.34 8.40
CA SER A 11 17.82 -3.62 8.80
C SER A 11 17.05 -4.39 9.88
N ASN A 12 16.10 -3.78 10.60
CA ASN A 12 15.23 -4.46 11.55
C ASN A 12 14.01 -5.15 10.91
N TYR A 13 13.77 -4.96 9.61
CA TYR A 13 12.58 -5.45 8.91
C TYR A 13 12.94 -6.54 7.91
N GLY A 14 12.66 -7.81 8.24
CA GLY A 14 12.99 -8.95 7.37
C GLY A 14 11.77 -9.72 6.87
N THR A 15 10.65 -9.61 7.58
CA THR A 15 9.44 -10.38 7.33
C THR A 15 8.23 -9.49 7.04
N PHE A 16 7.38 -9.94 6.13
CA PHE A 16 6.20 -9.19 5.73
C PHE A 16 4.92 -10.02 5.72
N ALA A 17 3.80 -9.32 5.86
CA ALA A 17 2.48 -9.84 5.52
C ALA A 17 1.78 -8.91 4.52
N ILE A 18 1.03 -9.47 3.58
CA ILE A 18 0.37 -8.73 2.52
C ILE A 18 -1.15 -8.83 2.62
N ARG A 19 -1.83 -7.68 2.53
CA ARG A 19 -3.30 -7.58 2.59
C ARG A 19 -3.92 -8.56 1.61
N ASP A 20 -5.06 -9.18 1.93
CA ASP A 20 -5.69 -10.21 1.09
C ASP A 20 -6.10 -9.74 -0.31
N SER A 21 -6.19 -8.43 -0.51
CA SER A 21 -6.68 -7.77 -1.70
C SER A 21 -5.96 -6.44 -1.90
N VAL A 22 -5.84 -6.03 -3.16
CA VAL A 22 -5.49 -4.65 -3.55
C VAL A 22 -6.75 -3.80 -3.44
N ILE A 23 -6.68 -2.64 -2.77
CA ILE A 23 -7.81 -1.70 -2.70
C ILE A 23 -7.95 -1.01 -4.06
N LEU A 24 -9.14 -1.03 -4.65
CA LEU A 24 -9.48 -0.23 -5.82
C LEU A 24 -10.14 1.09 -5.40
N ILE A 25 -9.50 2.20 -5.74
CA ILE A 25 -10.01 3.55 -5.56
C ILE A 25 -10.36 4.11 -6.94
N SER A 26 -11.62 4.49 -7.15
CA SER A 26 -12.08 5.16 -8.37
C SER A 26 -13.27 6.05 -8.11
N ASN A 27 -13.45 7.06 -8.97
CA ASN A 27 -14.60 7.97 -8.98
C ASN A 27 -15.52 7.82 -10.21
N TYR A 28 -15.19 6.93 -11.15
CA TYR A 28 -15.95 6.77 -12.40
C TYR A 28 -16.33 5.32 -12.74
N LEU A 29 -15.72 4.33 -12.09
CA LEU A 29 -16.08 2.93 -12.29
C LEU A 29 -17.43 2.61 -11.66
N THR A 30 -18.22 1.81 -12.36
CA THR A 30 -19.48 1.25 -11.83
C THR A 30 -19.21 0.13 -10.82
N ASP A 31 -20.15 -0.13 -9.93
CA ASP A 31 -20.07 -1.26 -8.98
C ASP A 31 -19.84 -2.60 -9.66
N ALA A 32 -20.42 -2.82 -10.84
CA ALA A 32 -20.20 -4.03 -11.62
C ALA A 32 -18.74 -4.14 -12.09
N GLN A 33 -18.13 -3.06 -12.57
CA GLN A 33 -16.71 -3.05 -12.94
C GLN A 33 -15.82 -3.26 -11.71
N ILE A 34 -16.12 -2.60 -10.59
CA ILE A 34 -15.42 -2.80 -9.33
C ILE A 34 -15.50 -4.26 -8.89
N ALA A 35 -16.67 -4.90 -8.97
CA ALA A 35 -16.84 -6.30 -8.62
C ALA A 35 -15.95 -7.24 -9.47
N THR A 36 -15.77 -6.96 -10.77
CA THR A 36 -14.89 -7.77 -11.63
C THR A 36 -13.43 -7.76 -11.15
N PHE A 37 -12.94 -6.64 -10.62
CA PHE A 37 -11.59 -6.50 -10.06
C PHE A 37 -11.31 -7.50 -8.93
N TYR A 38 -12.33 -7.77 -8.10
CA TYR A 38 -12.26 -8.63 -6.92
C TYR A 38 -12.78 -10.06 -7.15
N THR A 39 -13.05 -10.44 -8.40
CA THR A 39 -13.38 -11.84 -8.71
C THR A 39 -12.22 -12.76 -8.30
N THR A 40 -12.52 -13.99 -7.89
CA THR A 40 -11.48 -14.98 -7.55
C THR A 40 -10.57 -15.22 -8.74
N GLY A 41 -9.26 -15.07 -8.54
CA GLY A 41 -8.27 -15.10 -9.61
C GLY A 41 -8.37 -13.91 -10.57
N GLY A 42 -9.07 -12.85 -10.19
CA GLY A 42 -9.19 -11.59 -10.92
C GLY A 42 -7.97 -10.69 -10.71
N THR A 43 -8.10 -9.42 -11.08
CA THR A 43 -6.98 -8.47 -11.08
C THR A 43 -6.40 -8.24 -9.69
N SER A 44 -7.25 -8.12 -8.65
CA SER A 44 -6.80 -7.90 -7.28
C SER A 44 -5.89 -9.04 -6.79
N ASP A 45 -6.32 -10.29 -6.97
CA ASP A 45 -5.56 -11.48 -6.56
C ASP A 45 -4.22 -11.60 -7.29
N ARG A 46 -4.23 -11.44 -8.62
CA ARG A 46 -3.01 -11.57 -9.42
C ARG A 46 -2.02 -10.45 -9.13
N LEU A 47 -2.51 -9.22 -8.96
CA LEU A 47 -1.66 -8.06 -8.67
C LEU A 47 -1.05 -8.19 -7.27
N ARG A 48 -1.85 -8.63 -6.28
CA ARG A 48 -1.34 -8.96 -4.94
C ARG A 48 -0.24 -10.01 -4.99
N ASN A 49 -0.45 -11.12 -5.72
CA ASN A 49 0.56 -12.17 -5.84
C ASN A 49 1.85 -11.64 -6.48
N LEU A 50 1.72 -10.80 -7.51
CA LEU A 50 2.90 -10.22 -8.17
C LEU A 50 3.70 -9.30 -7.24
N ILE A 51 3.02 -8.49 -6.43
CA ILE A 51 3.68 -7.64 -5.42
C ILE A 51 4.39 -8.53 -4.39
N GLU A 52 3.73 -9.58 -3.90
CA GLU A 52 4.33 -10.57 -2.99
C GLU A 52 5.60 -11.19 -3.58
N GLU A 53 5.57 -11.60 -4.85
CA GLU A 53 6.71 -12.16 -5.58
C GLU A 53 7.88 -11.16 -5.69
N ASN A 54 7.60 -9.88 -5.95
CA ASN A 54 8.64 -8.83 -6.02
C ASN A 54 9.35 -8.65 -4.66
N PHE A 55 8.60 -8.62 -3.55
CA PHE A 55 9.20 -8.52 -2.22
C PHE A 55 10.02 -9.75 -1.84
N ILE A 56 9.56 -10.95 -2.21
CA ILE A 56 10.33 -12.19 -2.02
C ILE A 56 11.61 -12.16 -2.85
N ALA A 57 11.53 -11.74 -4.12
CA ALA A 57 12.70 -11.63 -5.00
C ALA A 57 13.73 -10.63 -4.46
N MET A 58 13.27 -9.60 -3.74
CA MET A 58 14.13 -8.62 -3.07
C MET A 58 14.76 -9.12 -1.76
N GLY A 59 14.40 -10.33 -1.31
CA GLY A 59 15.00 -10.98 -0.14
C GLY A 59 14.16 -10.91 1.15
N TYR A 60 12.98 -10.30 1.11
CA TYR A 60 12.06 -10.35 2.25
C TYR A 60 11.38 -11.71 2.37
N THR A 61 11.06 -12.12 3.59
CA THR A 61 10.37 -13.39 3.85
C THR A 61 8.91 -13.15 4.20
N LYS A 62 7.98 -13.81 3.51
CA LYS A 62 6.57 -13.77 3.93
C LYS A 62 6.40 -14.50 5.26
N ALA A 63 5.86 -13.81 6.25
CA ALA A 63 5.62 -14.38 7.58
C ALA A 63 4.61 -15.52 7.50
N ALA A 64 4.88 -16.63 8.21
CA ALA A 64 3.98 -17.77 8.28
C ALA A 64 2.71 -17.45 9.07
N ASP A 65 2.85 -16.67 10.15
CA ASP A 65 1.75 -16.02 10.85
C ASP A 65 1.80 -14.52 10.54
N PRO A 66 0.76 -13.95 9.90
CA PRO A 66 0.72 -12.52 9.65
C PRO A 66 0.89 -11.66 10.89
N ALA A 67 0.52 -12.15 12.09
CA ALA A 67 0.68 -11.42 13.35
C ALA A 67 2.14 -11.28 13.82
N THR A 68 3.08 -12.01 13.22
CA THR A 68 4.51 -11.95 13.56
C THR A 68 5.34 -11.27 12.47
N ALA A 69 4.71 -10.65 11.47
CA ALA A 69 5.42 -9.90 10.45
C ALA A 69 6.00 -8.61 11.02
N ASP A 70 7.19 -8.21 10.54
CA ASP A 70 7.82 -6.94 10.93
C ASP A 70 7.11 -5.74 10.29
N PHE A 71 6.57 -5.93 9.08
CA PHE A 71 5.79 -4.91 8.38
C PHE A 71 4.65 -5.50 7.56
N TYR A 72 3.70 -4.63 7.20
CA TYR A 72 2.57 -4.96 6.34
C TYR A 72 2.65 -4.23 5.01
N LEU A 73 2.31 -4.95 3.94
CA LEU A 73 2.09 -4.37 2.63
C LEU A 73 0.62 -4.04 2.44
N ASN A 74 0.34 -2.74 2.30
CA ASN A 74 -0.97 -2.22 1.90
C ASN A 74 -0.89 -1.70 0.46
N ASN A 75 -1.71 -2.30 -0.41
CA ASN A 75 -1.65 -2.11 -1.85
C ASN A 75 -2.93 -1.48 -2.36
N ILE A 76 -2.80 -0.46 -3.19
CA ILE A 76 -3.90 0.37 -3.66
C ILE A 76 -3.74 0.60 -5.17
N ALA A 77 -4.74 0.23 -5.94
CA ALA A 77 -4.90 0.62 -7.33
C ALA A 77 -5.79 1.86 -7.40
N MET A 78 -5.24 2.99 -7.86
CA MET A 78 -5.97 4.25 -8.02
C MET A 78 -6.30 4.51 -9.49
N LYS A 79 -7.58 4.72 -9.79
CA LYS A 79 -8.11 5.06 -11.11
C LYS A 79 -9.05 6.26 -11.02
N MET A 80 -8.49 7.45 -11.20
CA MET A 80 -9.22 8.72 -11.07
C MET A 80 -9.22 9.48 -12.39
N GLU A 81 -10.30 10.19 -12.70
CA GLU A 81 -10.39 11.10 -13.87
C GLU A 81 -9.77 12.49 -13.62
N THR A 82 -9.35 12.78 -12.39
CA THR A 82 -8.79 14.08 -12.01
C THR A 82 -7.57 13.89 -11.12
N THR A 83 -6.59 14.79 -11.25
CA THR A 83 -5.51 14.93 -10.26
C THR A 83 -6.17 15.27 -8.93
N THR A 84 -6.19 14.31 -8.03
CA THR A 84 -6.82 14.50 -6.72
C THR A 84 -5.75 14.94 -5.73
N TYR A 85 -5.99 16.10 -5.13
CA TYR A 85 -5.20 16.57 -3.99
C TYR A 85 -5.74 15.91 -2.74
N TYR A 86 -4.91 15.10 -2.09
CA TYR A 86 -5.31 14.45 -0.86
C TYR A 86 -4.59 15.13 0.30
N TYR A 87 -5.34 15.94 1.05
CA TYR A 87 -4.89 16.46 2.34
C TYR A 87 -5.83 15.96 3.44
N PRO A 88 -5.31 15.39 4.54
CA PRO A 88 -3.90 15.08 4.82
C PRO A 88 -3.33 13.89 4.01
N GLY A 89 -4.18 13.14 3.30
CA GLY A 89 -3.79 12.14 2.30
C GLY A 89 -4.93 11.21 1.92
N TRP A 90 -4.65 10.18 1.11
CA TRP A 90 -5.66 9.46 0.31
C TRP A 90 -6.78 8.82 1.14
N TRP A 91 -6.50 8.51 2.40
CA TRP A 91 -7.42 7.90 3.35
C TRP A 91 -8.51 8.84 3.89
N TYR A 92 -8.35 10.16 3.81
CA TYR A 92 -9.25 11.13 4.45
C TYR A 92 -10.62 11.26 3.75
N GLY A 93 -10.71 10.94 2.46
CA GLY A 93 -11.96 11.00 1.67
C GLY A 93 -12.67 9.66 1.46
N TYR A 94 -11.99 8.53 1.73
CA TYR A 94 -12.45 7.17 1.41
C TYR A 94 -12.83 6.37 2.67
N GLY A 95 -13.63 6.96 3.57
CA GLY A 95 -14.14 6.28 4.76
C GLY A 95 -13.13 6.04 5.88
N GLY A 96 -11.94 6.65 5.80
CA GLY A 96 -10.86 6.53 6.78
C GLY A 96 -9.84 5.45 6.43
N TYR A 97 -8.61 5.60 6.95
CA TYR A 97 -7.59 4.56 6.87
C TYR A 97 -7.99 3.43 7.81
N TYR A 98 -8.48 2.32 7.27
CA TYR A 98 -8.78 1.15 8.08
C TYR A 98 -7.66 0.13 7.90
N PRO A 99 -6.82 -0.13 8.91
CA PRO A 99 -5.88 -1.24 8.86
C PRO A 99 -6.71 -2.51 8.80
N TRP A 100 -6.87 -3.04 7.58
CA TRP A 100 -7.80 -4.11 7.24
C TRP A 100 -7.40 -5.48 7.84
N TYR A 101 -6.44 -5.53 8.76
CA TYR A 101 -6.00 -6.80 9.30
C TYR A 101 -6.87 -7.25 10.49
N PRO A 102 -7.59 -8.38 10.38
CA PRO A 102 -8.55 -8.85 11.37
C PRO A 102 -7.91 -9.20 12.74
N TYR A 103 -6.60 -9.42 12.77
CA TYR A 103 -5.85 -9.68 14.00
C TYR A 103 -5.77 -8.45 14.92
N TRP A 104 -5.82 -7.25 14.35
CA TRP A 104 -5.72 -5.98 15.09
C TRP A 104 -7.07 -5.43 15.56
N LYS A 105 -8.18 -6.00 15.07
CA LYS A 105 -9.55 -5.76 15.55
C LYS A 105 -9.79 -6.19 17.01
N LYS A 106 -8.79 -6.75 17.69
CA LYS A 106 -8.93 -7.22 19.09
C LYS A 106 -8.94 -6.09 20.14
N LYS A 107 -8.61 -4.86 19.79
CA LYS A 107 -8.91 -3.70 20.65
C LYS A 107 -10.11 -2.94 20.08
N ASN A 108 -11.04 -2.65 20.98
CA ASN A 108 -12.33 -2.02 20.76
C ASN A 108 -12.17 -0.62 20.12
N THR A 109 -12.34 -0.47 18.79
CA THR A 109 -12.01 0.80 18.12
C THR A 109 -13.21 1.37 17.38
N SER A 110 -14.01 2.12 18.12
CA SER A 110 -14.85 3.21 17.58
C SER A 110 -14.01 4.45 17.18
N TYR A 111 -12.68 4.30 17.05
CA TYR A 111 -11.73 5.37 16.77
C TYR A 111 -11.25 5.30 15.32
N TYR A 112 -11.21 6.48 14.67
CA TYR A 112 -10.60 6.65 13.36
C TYR A 112 -9.08 6.68 13.50
N TRP A 113 -8.38 5.92 12.66
CA TRP A 113 -6.93 5.88 12.62
C TRP A 113 -6.39 6.88 11.60
N TYR A 114 -5.25 7.49 11.91
CA TYR A 114 -4.51 8.29 10.95
C TYR A 114 -3.07 7.77 10.80
N PRO A 115 -2.64 7.47 9.57
CA PRO A 115 -1.24 7.23 9.28
C PRO A 115 -0.40 8.51 9.49
N TYR A 116 0.79 8.33 10.03
CA TYR A 116 1.88 9.30 10.01
C TYR A 116 2.78 8.97 8.84
N TYR A 117 2.93 9.97 7.97
CA TYR A 117 3.91 9.94 6.90
C TYR A 117 5.10 10.78 7.34
N PRO A 118 6.33 10.29 7.15
CA PRO A 118 7.54 11.05 7.44
C PRO A 118 7.45 12.44 6.81
N GLY A 119 7.89 13.48 7.51
CA GLY A 119 7.57 14.89 7.23
C GLY A 119 7.98 15.46 5.85
N TYR A 120 7.29 15.05 4.80
CA TYR A 120 7.33 15.65 3.47
C TYR A 120 6.43 16.89 3.49
N GLY A 121 7.02 18.05 3.83
CA GLY A 121 6.29 19.31 3.95
C GLY A 121 5.51 19.69 2.68
N GLY A 122 4.19 19.58 2.74
CA GLY A 122 3.26 20.00 1.68
C GLY A 122 2.22 18.92 1.41
N GLY A 123 0.93 19.30 1.28
CA GLY A 123 -0.09 18.29 0.98
C GLY A 123 0.17 17.60 -0.36
N TYR A 124 -0.21 16.32 -0.41
CA TYR A 124 0.19 15.44 -1.47
C TYR A 124 -0.65 15.66 -2.74
N SER A 125 0.03 16.03 -3.83
CA SER A 125 -0.55 16.05 -5.18
C SER A 125 -0.07 14.81 -5.93
N TYR A 126 -0.98 13.87 -6.18
CA TYR A 126 -0.68 12.67 -6.96
C TYR A 126 -1.42 12.72 -8.29
N ASN A 127 -0.66 12.64 -9.38
CA ASN A 127 -1.23 12.49 -10.72
C ASN A 127 -1.70 11.04 -10.91
N THR A 128 -2.87 10.71 -10.36
CA THR A 128 -3.49 9.36 -10.36
C THR A 128 -4.34 9.09 -11.60
N TYR A 129 -4.18 9.92 -12.62
CA TYR A 129 -5.00 10.02 -13.83
C TYR A 129 -4.98 8.77 -14.72
N TYR A 130 -4.09 7.80 -14.47
CA TYR A 130 -3.77 6.72 -15.42
C TYR A 130 -3.56 5.34 -14.79
N GLY A 131 -4.20 5.01 -13.67
CA GLY A 131 -4.06 3.68 -13.08
C GLY A 131 -2.74 3.49 -12.36
N THR A 132 -2.61 4.17 -11.24
CA THR A 132 -1.43 4.10 -10.38
C THR A 132 -1.56 2.92 -9.44
N LEU A 133 -0.53 2.08 -9.36
CA LEU A 133 -0.34 1.17 -8.24
C LEU A 133 0.47 1.88 -7.17
N TYR A 134 -0.07 1.91 -5.96
CA TYR A 134 0.51 2.52 -4.80
C TYR A 134 0.64 1.48 -3.70
N THR A 135 1.85 1.30 -3.18
CA THR A 135 2.16 0.29 -2.14
C THR A 135 2.81 0.98 -0.95
N GLU A 136 2.35 0.64 0.24
CA GLU A 136 2.85 1.12 1.53
C GLU A 136 3.46 -0.05 2.31
N MET A 137 4.66 0.14 2.85
CA MET A 137 5.22 -0.65 3.94
C MET A 137 4.85 0.00 5.26
N ILE A 138 4.01 -0.66 6.04
CA ILE A 138 3.51 -0.18 7.32
C ILE A 138 4.23 -0.90 8.45
N ASP A 139 4.76 -0.16 9.41
CA ASP A 139 5.38 -0.74 10.59
C ASP A 139 4.35 -1.55 11.41
N ALA A 140 4.59 -2.85 11.59
CA ALA A 140 3.64 -3.72 12.27
C ALA A 140 3.45 -3.35 13.75
N GLN A 141 4.53 -2.89 14.40
CA GLN A 141 4.49 -2.48 15.79
C GLN A 141 3.64 -1.22 15.99
N SER A 142 3.73 -0.25 15.08
CA SER A 142 2.89 0.95 15.11
C SER A 142 1.40 0.63 15.01
N LEU A 143 1.01 -0.43 14.27
CA LEU A 143 -0.37 -0.90 14.22
C LEU A 143 -0.86 -1.49 15.56
N ILE A 144 0.04 -2.13 16.30
CA ILE A 144 -0.24 -2.66 17.65
C ILE A 144 -0.42 -1.52 18.64
N ASP A 145 0.44 -0.51 18.55
CA ASP A 145 0.52 0.60 19.49
C ASP A 145 -0.49 1.70 19.19
N ALA A 146 -1.08 1.69 18.00
CA ALA A 146 -2.16 2.57 17.62
C ALA A 146 -3.30 2.47 18.66
N ASP A 147 -3.65 3.61 19.28
CA ASP A 147 -4.76 3.77 20.23
C ASP A 147 -5.77 4.90 19.91
N GLY A 148 -5.55 5.63 18.81
CA GLY A 148 -6.34 6.76 18.31
C GLY A 148 -5.58 8.09 18.47
N ASN A 149 -4.53 8.08 19.28
CA ASN A 149 -3.62 9.21 19.53
C ASN A 149 -2.21 8.92 18.99
N THR A 150 -1.79 7.66 19.01
CA THR A 150 -0.57 7.20 18.34
C THR A 150 -0.87 6.92 16.87
N PRO A 151 -0.18 7.59 15.92
CA PRO A 151 -0.37 7.30 14.50
C PRO A 151 0.22 5.96 14.09
N ILE A 152 -0.22 5.47 12.94
CA ILE A 152 0.36 4.31 12.26
C ILE A 152 1.54 4.79 11.41
N ASN A 153 2.72 4.20 11.58
CA ASN A 153 3.92 4.63 10.88
C ASN A 153 4.02 3.96 9.50
N ILE A 154 4.23 4.79 8.48
CA ILE A 154 4.51 4.34 7.11
C ILE A 154 6.01 4.45 6.85
N LEU A 155 6.65 3.29 6.73
CA LEU A 155 8.11 3.17 6.57
C LEU A 155 8.56 3.49 5.16
N TRP A 156 7.84 2.99 4.16
CA TRP A 156 8.18 3.18 2.75
C TRP A 156 6.93 3.18 1.89
N GLN A 157 7.00 3.92 0.79
CA GLN A 157 5.92 4.11 -0.15
C GLN A 157 6.48 4.05 -1.56
N VAL A 158 5.74 3.41 -2.47
CA VAL A 158 6.03 3.44 -3.89
C VAL A 158 4.80 3.74 -4.71
N PHE A 159 4.97 4.62 -5.69
CA PHE A 159 3.98 4.99 -6.69
C PHE A 159 4.49 4.56 -8.06
N LEU A 160 3.78 3.60 -8.66
CA LEU A 160 4.00 3.07 -10.00
C LEU A 160 2.84 3.55 -10.89
N ASN A 161 3.10 4.54 -11.74
CA ASN A 161 2.09 5.12 -12.62
C ASN A 161 1.91 4.29 -13.89
N GLY A 162 0.68 4.25 -14.43
CA GLY A 162 0.39 3.58 -15.70
C GLY A 162 0.31 2.05 -15.62
N VAL A 163 0.16 1.50 -14.41
CA VAL A 163 0.12 0.05 -14.17
C VAL A 163 -1.24 -0.54 -14.52
N VAL A 164 -2.33 0.11 -14.09
CA VAL A 164 -3.69 -0.43 -14.23
C VAL A 164 -4.41 0.22 -15.40
N SER A 165 -4.74 -0.57 -16.41
CA SER A 165 -5.42 -0.11 -17.62
C SER A 165 -6.86 0.34 -17.38
N GLU A 166 -7.47 0.93 -18.42
CA GLU A 166 -8.90 1.26 -18.47
C GLU A 166 -9.79 0.05 -18.12
N THR A 167 -9.46 -1.13 -18.62
CA THR A 167 -10.20 -2.38 -18.43
C THR A 167 -9.86 -3.11 -17.13
N LEU A 168 -9.19 -2.45 -16.18
CA LEU A 168 -8.76 -3.05 -14.91
C LEU A 168 -7.83 -4.26 -15.12
N SER A 169 -7.04 -4.25 -16.19
CA SER A 169 -5.97 -5.21 -16.42
C SER A 169 -4.61 -4.53 -16.24
N TYR A 170 -3.54 -5.31 -16.20
CA TYR A 170 -2.18 -4.78 -16.15
C TYR A 170 -1.24 -5.70 -16.92
N ASP A 171 -0.08 -5.17 -17.28
CA ASP A 171 1.04 -5.95 -17.80
C ASP A 171 1.99 -6.30 -16.64
N PRO A 172 2.17 -7.59 -16.29
CA PRO A 172 3.08 -8.01 -15.23
C PRO A 172 4.52 -7.50 -15.39
N ALA A 173 5.03 -7.41 -16.62
CA ALA A 173 6.39 -6.93 -16.86
C ALA A 173 6.54 -5.45 -16.49
N THR A 174 5.49 -4.65 -16.69
CA THR A 174 5.45 -3.24 -16.28
C THR A 174 5.45 -3.10 -14.75
N VAL A 175 4.73 -3.97 -14.04
CA VAL A 175 4.74 -3.98 -12.56
C VAL A 175 6.11 -4.36 -12.03
N ASN A 176 6.70 -5.45 -12.52
CA ASN A 176 8.00 -5.94 -12.07
C ASN A 176 9.08 -4.87 -12.27
N ARG A 177 9.19 -4.31 -13.48
CA ARG A 177 10.12 -3.23 -13.76
C ARG A 177 9.91 -2.03 -12.84
N GLY A 178 8.66 -1.68 -12.56
CA GLY A 178 8.34 -0.59 -11.63
C GLY A 178 8.86 -0.85 -10.21
N PHE A 179 8.73 -2.08 -9.73
CA PHE A 179 9.31 -2.48 -8.44
C PHE A 179 10.83 -2.56 -8.47
N ASP A 180 11.43 -3.11 -9.53
CA ASP A 180 12.88 -3.14 -9.73
C ASP A 180 13.47 -1.73 -9.62
N GLU A 181 12.91 -0.77 -10.37
CA GLU A 181 13.31 0.65 -10.33
C GLU A 181 13.10 1.27 -8.95
N ALA A 182 12.00 0.89 -8.26
CA ALA A 182 11.69 1.41 -6.93
C ALA A 182 12.68 0.90 -5.87
N PHE A 183 13.07 -0.37 -5.93
CA PHE A 183 14.07 -0.95 -5.04
C PHE A 183 15.47 -0.41 -5.33
N GLU A 184 15.84 -0.23 -6.60
CA GLU A 184 17.10 0.40 -6.99
C GLU A 184 17.21 1.85 -6.47
N GLN A 185 16.10 2.60 -6.47
CA GLN A 185 16.02 3.94 -5.90
C GLN A 185 15.95 3.97 -4.36
N SER A 186 15.86 2.81 -3.72
CA SER A 186 15.67 2.69 -2.27
C SER A 186 16.73 1.79 -1.61
N PRO A 187 18.05 2.08 -1.78
CA PRO A 187 19.12 1.23 -1.26
C PRO A 187 19.09 1.13 0.27
N TYR A 188 18.59 2.17 0.96
CA TYR A 188 18.41 2.21 2.41
C TYR A 188 17.47 1.12 2.95
N LEU A 189 16.68 0.45 2.11
CA LEU A 189 15.84 -0.68 2.53
C LEU A 189 16.65 -1.91 2.98
N PHE A 190 17.96 -1.92 2.70
CA PHE A 190 18.88 -3.02 3.01
C PHE A 190 19.97 -2.62 4.01
N GLU A 191 19.89 -1.42 4.58
CA GLU A 191 20.87 -0.84 5.52
C GLU A 191 20.31 -0.74 6.95
#